data_AF-A0A2Z6PSC9-F1
#
_entry.id   AF-A0A2Z6PSC9-F1
#
_cell.length_a   1.000
_cell.length_b   1.000
_cell.length_c   1.000
_cell.angle_alpha   90.00
_cell.angle_beta   90.00
_cell.angle_gamma   90.00
#
_symmetry.space_group_name_H-M   'P 1'
#
loop_
_entity.id
_entity.type
_entity.pdbx_description
1 polymer ?
#
loop_
_entity_poly.entity_id
_entity_poly.type
_entity_poly.pdbx_seq_one_letter_code
_entity_poly.pdbx_strand_id
1 'polypeptide(L)'
;MQVPVMLIRVIDGELVGRPWYMQEPLYLQWKKWDCQSDCRYHCMLDREKENKLLNLVPVKYHGKWPFKRIYGIQEPASVAFSALNLAMHFHGWVSFFILLYYKLPLKDGKKAYYDYASLWHIYAFLSLNSWFWSAVFHSRDVDLTEKLDYSSAVVLLGYSLILAILRSFNVRDEATRVMVSAPLIAFVITHVMYINFYKLDY
;
A
#
# COMPACT_ATOMS: atom_id res chain seq x y z
N MET A 1 -36.48 -37.97 -24.23
CA MET A 1 -35.96 -36.65 -23.83
C MET A 1 -34.45 -36.75 -23.76
N GLN A 2 -33.77 -36.43 -24.87
CA GLN A 2 -32.31 -36.52 -24.99
C GLN A 2 -31.72 -35.14 -24.67
N VAL A 3 -30.89 -35.08 -23.64
CA VAL A 3 -30.09 -33.89 -23.31
C VAL A 3 -28.97 -33.80 -24.35
N PRO A 4 -28.78 -32.66 -25.05
CA PRO A 4 -27.71 -32.57 -26.03
C PRO A 4 -26.37 -32.44 -25.29
N VAL A 5 -25.48 -33.40 -25.54
CA VAL A 5 -24.07 -33.31 -25.12
C VAL A 5 -23.40 -32.26 -26.00
N MET A 6 -23.05 -31.12 -25.42
CA MET A 6 -22.26 -30.09 -26.09
C MET A 6 -20.84 -30.64 -26.29
N LEU A 7 -20.52 -31.04 -27.53
CA LEU A 7 -19.17 -31.43 -27.91
C LEU A 7 -18.25 -30.22 -27.83
N ILE A 8 -17.33 -30.23 -26.86
CA ILE A 8 -16.20 -29.30 -26.81
C ILE A 8 -15.23 -29.72 -27.91
N ARG A 9 -15.15 -28.94 -29.00
CA ARG A 9 -14.07 -29.08 -29.98
C ARG A 9 -12.84 -28.36 -29.46
N VAL A 10 -11.73 -29.09 -29.31
CA VAL A 10 -10.40 -28.52 -29.11
C VAL A 10 -9.75 -28.40 -30.48
N ILE A 11 -9.45 -27.16 -30.90
CA ILE A 11 -8.60 -26.88 -32.06
C ILE A 11 -7.54 -25.89 -31.55
N ASP A 12 -6.27 -26.24 -31.72
CA ASP A 12 -5.08 -25.41 -31.46
C ASP A 12 -4.89 -24.82 -30.05
N GLY A 13 -5.20 -25.60 -29.00
CA GLY A 13 -4.74 -25.31 -27.64
C GLY A 13 -5.38 -24.09 -26.94
N GLU A 14 -6.13 -23.25 -27.64
CA GLU A 14 -6.94 -22.19 -27.06
C GLU A 14 -8.40 -22.63 -26.88
N LEU A 15 -8.84 -22.68 -25.63
CA LEU A 15 -10.25 -22.81 -25.27
C LEU A 15 -10.97 -21.49 -25.60
N VAL A 16 -11.40 -21.35 -26.84
CA VAL A 16 -12.30 -20.27 -27.27
C VAL A 16 -13.62 -20.40 -26.51
N GLY A 17 -13.88 -19.44 -25.61
CA GLY A 17 -15.21 -19.19 -25.05
C GLY A 17 -15.52 -19.81 -23.68
N ARG A 18 -14.74 -19.49 -22.63
CA ARG A 18 -15.26 -19.68 -21.27
C ARG A 18 -16.39 -18.66 -20.98
N PRO A 19 -17.60 -19.11 -20.57
CA PRO A 19 -18.67 -18.21 -20.16
C PRO A 19 -18.22 -17.30 -19.01
N TRP A 20 -18.69 -16.05 -18.99
CA TRP A 20 -18.31 -15.03 -18.01
C TRP A 20 -18.54 -15.47 -16.55
N TYR A 21 -19.50 -16.37 -16.28
CA TYR A 21 -19.79 -16.91 -14.94
C TYR A 21 -18.88 -18.09 -14.53
N MET A 22 -18.05 -18.63 -15.44
CA MET A 22 -17.01 -19.61 -15.14
C MET A 22 -15.63 -18.96 -14.94
N GLN A 23 -15.54 -17.63 -15.06
CA GLN A 23 -14.35 -16.91 -14.65
C GLN A 23 -14.32 -16.85 -13.13
N GLU A 24 -13.21 -17.31 -12.54
CA GLU A 24 -13.05 -17.20 -11.10
C GLU A 24 -13.11 -15.73 -10.68
N PRO A 25 -13.86 -15.40 -9.62
CA PRO A 25 -13.93 -14.03 -9.13
C PRO A 25 -12.52 -13.50 -8.79
N LEU A 26 -12.32 -12.21 -9.02
CA LEU A 26 -11.01 -11.54 -8.87
C LEU A 26 -10.36 -11.78 -7.50
N TYR A 27 -11.15 -11.91 -6.42
CA TYR A 27 -10.62 -12.21 -5.08
C TYR A 27 -10.04 -13.63 -4.95
N LEU A 28 -10.53 -14.60 -5.74
CA LEU A 28 -9.95 -15.97 -5.78
C LEU A 28 -8.71 -16.00 -6.65
N GLN A 29 -8.72 -15.30 -7.79
CA GLN A 29 -7.52 -15.14 -8.62
C GLN A 29 -6.41 -14.43 -7.86
N TRP A 30 -6.75 -13.42 -7.05
CA TRP A 30 -5.81 -12.70 -6.21
C TRP A 30 -5.26 -13.53 -5.04
N LYS A 31 -5.92 -14.63 -4.66
CA LYS A 31 -5.36 -15.60 -3.70
C LYS A 31 -4.42 -16.62 -4.35
N LYS A 32 -4.50 -16.80 -5.67
CA LYS A 32 -3.66 -17.75 -6.40
C LYS A 32 -2.28 -17.18 -6.64
N TRP A 33 -1.27 -17.93 -6.22
CA TRP A 33 0.12 -17.64 -6.51
C TRP A 33 0.50 -18.25 -7.86
N ASP A 34 1.43 -17.62 -8.56
CA ASP A 34 2.03 -18.22 -9.75
C ASP A 34 2.90 -19.42 -9.37
N CYS A 35 2.99 -20.40 -10.26
CA CYS A 35 3.74 -21.64 -10.01
C CYS A 35 5.20 -21.37 -9.65
N GLN A 36 5.82 -20.35 -10.27
CA GLN A 36 7.20 -20.00 -10.00
C GLN A 36 7.39 -19.42 -8.59
N SER A 37 6.53 -18.50 -8.15
CA SER A 37 6.62 -17.96 -6.78
C SER A 37 6.30 -19.00 -5.71
N ASP A 38 5.37 -19.92 -5.96
CA ASP A 38 5.10 -21.04 -5.04
C ASP A 38 6.28 -22.01 -4.96
N CYS A 39 6.91 -22.34 -6.09
CA CYS A 39 8.13 -23.17 -6.09
C CYS A 39 9.26 -22.50 -5.29
N ARG A 40 9.51 -21.20 -5.54
CA ARG A 40 10.50 -20.42 -4.75
C ARG A 40 10.17 -20.40 -3.27
N TYR A 41 8.89 -20.26 -2.93
CA TYR A 41 8.42 -20.22 -1.55
C TYR A 41 8.65 -21.55 -0.82
N HIS A 42 8.23 -22.66 -1.42
CA HIS A 42 8.42 -23.98 -0.83
C HIS A 42 9.91 -24.35 -0.72
N CYS A 43 10.70 -24.09 -1.76
CA CYS A 43 12.15 -24.31 -1.73
C CYS A 43 12.85 -23.50 -0.62
N MET A 44 12.44 -22.23 -0.43
CA MET A 44 12.95 -21.38 0.64
C MET A 44 12.63 -21.96 2.02
N LEU A 45 11.37 -22.37 2.24
CA LEU A 45 10.97 -22.95 3.53
C LEU A 45 11.67 -24.27 3.84
N ASP A 46 11.81 -25.14 2.84
CA ASP A 46 12.50 -26.42 2.99
C ASP A 46 13.97 -26.21 3.32
N ARG A 47 14.64 -25.28 2.63
CA ARG A 47 16.04 -24.93 2.92
C ARG A 47 16.21 -24.33 4.32
N GLU A 48 15.28 -23.50 4.76
CA GLU A 48 15.34 -22.91 6.09
C GLU A 48 15.05 -23.91 7.21
N LYS A 49 14.26 -24.95 6.93
CA LYS A 49 14.10 -26.08 7.83
C LYS A 49 15.44 -26.81 8.03
N GLU A 50 16.21 -27.02 6.96
CA GLU A 50 17.56 -27.60 7.06
C GLU A 50 18.53 -26.69 7.81
N ASN A 51 18.57 -25.40 7.47
CA ASN A 51 19.42 -24.42 8.16
C ASN A 51 19.15 -24.39 9.67
N LYS A 52 17.88 -24.46 10.06
CA LYS A 52 17.47 -24.52 11.46
C LYS A 52 17.97 -25.78 12.17
N LEU A 53 18.02 -26.93 11.49
CA LEU A 53 18.60 -28.16 12.04
C LEU A 53 20.12 -28.04 12.24
N LEU A 54 20.79 -27.24 11.40
CA LEU A 54 22.21 -26.95 11.48
C LEU A 54 22.55 -25.77 12.41
N ASN A 55 21.56 -25.20 13.12
CA ASN A 55 21.69 -23.98 13.94
C ASN A 55 22.28 -22.78 13.17
N LEU A 56 22.01 -22.69 11.86
CA LEU A 56 22.40 -21.56 11.03
C LEU A 56 21.39 -20.41 11.16
N VAL A 57 21.87 -19.19 10.94
CA VAL A 57 21.04 -17.99 10.96
C VAL A 57 20.19 -17.94 9.67
N PRO A 58 18.92 -17.50 9.74
CA PRO A 58 18.08 -17.36 8.56
C PRO A 58 18.70 -16.42 7.53
N VAL A 59 18.56 -16.76 6.25
CA VAL A 59 19.04 -15.92 5.14
C VAL A 59 17.90 -15.45 4.26
N LYS A 60 18.17 -14.43 3.45
CA LYS A 60 17.23 -13.85 2.49
C LYS A 60 17.31 -14.61 1.17
N TYR A 61 16.17 -15.07 0.64
CA TYR A 61 16.09 -15.80 -0.63
C TYR A 61 15.29 -14.98 -1.63
N HIS A 62 15.86 -14.68 -2.79
CA HIS A 62 15.20 -13.88 -3.83
C HIS A 62 14.60 -12.57 -3.30
N GLY A 63 15.31 -11.89 -2.39
CA GLY A 63 14.82 -10.65 -1.78
C GLY A 63 13.71 -10.84 -0.73
N LYS A 64 13.41 -12.07 -0.31
CA LYS A 64 12.37 -12.38 0.70
C LYS A 64 12.93 -13.09 1.92
N TRP A 65 12.32 -12.83 3.06
CA TRP A 65 12.55 -13.59 4.30
C TRP A 65 11.64 -14.83 4.35
N PRO A 66 12.05 -15.90 5.06
CA PRO A 66 11.33 -17.16 5.08
C PRO A 66 10.13 -17.17 6.03
N PHE A 67 9.17 -16.27 5.77
CA PHE A 67 7.95 -16.18 6.55
C PHE A 67 6.94 -17.25 6.15
N LYS A 68 6.19 -17.77 7.13
CA LYS A 68 5.08 -18.69 6.87
C LYS A 68 3.84 -17.89 6.43
N ARG A 69 3.30 -18.25 5.27
CA ARG A 69 2.06 -17.69 4.73
C ARG A 69 0.88 -18.20 5.55
N ILE A 70 -0.05 -17.31 5.88
CA ILE A 70 -1.27 -17.66 6.63
C ILE A 70 -2.48 -17.19 5.82
N TYR A 71 -3.40 -18.09 5.48
CA TYR A 71 -4.58 -17.79 4.65
C TYR A 71 -4.28 -17.06 3.32
N GLY A 72 -3.08 -17.28 2.74
CA GLY A 72 -2.63 -16.63 1.52
C GLY A 72 -1.92 -15.29 1.71
N ILE A 73 -1.81 -14.78 2.95
CA ILE A 73 -1.07 -13.56 3.29
C ILE A 73 0.42 -13.89 3.42
N GLN A 74 1.28 -13.13 2.73
CA GLN A 74 2.73 -13.30 2.77
C GLN A 74 3.32 -12.96 4.14
N GLU A 75 2.97 -11.79 4.68
CA GLU A 75 3.54 -11.27 5.94
C GLU A 75 2.44 -10.85 6.93
N PRO A 76 1.84 -11.80 7.67
CA PRO A 76 0.67 -11.53 8.49
C PRO A 76 0.87 -10.47 9.57
N ALA A 77 2.06 -10.44 10.19
CA ALA A 77 2.40 -9.45 11.20
C ALA A 77 2.48 -8.04 10.59
N SER A 78 3.22 -7.89 9.47
CA SER A 78 3.35 -6.62 8.76
C SER A 78 1.98 -6.10 8.30
N VAL A 79 1.13 -6.96 7.73
CA VAL A 79 -0.26 -6.61 7.36
C VAL A 79 -1.06 -6.11 8.56
N ALA A 80 -0.98 -6.81 9.70
CA ALA A 80 -1.70 -6.41 10.91
C ALA A 80 -1.22 -5.04 11.42
N PHE A 81 0.09 -4.81 11.49
CA PHE A 81 0.64 -3.52 11.91
C PHE A 81 0.29 -2.37 10.95
N SER A 82 0.33 -2.60 9.64
CA SER A 82 -0.09 -1.59 8.66
C SER A 82 -1.59 -1.29 8.76
N ALA A 83 -2.43 -2.30 8.94
CA ALA A 83 -3.88 -2.12 9.13
C ALA A 83 -4.21 -1.38 10.44
N LEU A 84 -3.48 -1.65 11.52
CA LEU A 84 -3.61 -0.92 12.78
C LEU A 84 -3.19 0.55 12.62
N ASN A 85 -2.08 0.83 11.93
CA ASN A 85 -1.68 2.21 11.63
C ASN A 85 -2.73 2.93 10.78
N LEU A 86 -3.25 2.28 9.74
CA LEU A 86 -4.35 2.80 8.93
C LEU A 86 -5.55 3.19 9.79
N ALA A 87 -5.98 2.30 10.69
CA ALA A 87 -7.09 2.54 11.60
C ALA A 87 -6.83 3.72 12.55
N MET A 88 -5.61 3.85 13.08
CA MET A 88 -5.23 4.96 13.95
C MET A 88 -5.21 6.31 13.21
N HIS A 89 -4.69 6.34 11.97
CA HIS A 89 -4.75 7.55 11.14
C HIS A 89 -6.19 7.94 10.79
N PHE A 90 -7.05 6.97 10.49
CA PHE A 90 -8.47 7.20 10.23
C PHE A 90 -9.18 7.77 11.47
N HIS A 91 -8.98 7.12 12.62
CA HIS A 91 -9.53 7.57 13.88
C HIS A 91 -9.05 8.98 14.25
N GLY A 92 -7.76 9.28 14.06
CA GLY A 92 -7.19 10.60 14.29
C GLY A 92 -7.78 11.66 13.38
N TRP A 93 -7.96 11.36 12.09
CA TRP A 93 -8.58 12.27 11.13
C TRP A 93 -10.05 12.56 11.46
N VAL A 94 -10.84 11.54 11.79
CA VAL A 94 -12.25 11.70 12.20
C VAL A 94 -12.34 12.52 13.48
N SER A 95 -11.48 12.24 14.48
CA SER A 95 -11.43 13.00 15.72
C SER A 95 -11.08 14.48 15.48
N PHE A 96 -10.12 14.76 14.59
CA PHE A 96 -9.75 16.12 14.20
C PHE A 96 -10.87 16.84 13.44
N PHE A 97 -11.55 16.13 12.51
CA PHE A 97 -12.71 16.65 11.81
C PHE A 97 -13.83 17.02 12.77
N ILE A 98 -14.20 16.13 13.70
CA ILE A 98 -15.21 16.39 14.71
C ILE A 98 -14.82 17.61 15.57
N LEU A 99 -13.55 17.68 15.98
CA LEU A 99 -13.05 18.81 16.77
C LEU A 99 -13.24 20.15 16.05
N LEU A 100 -12.82 20.24 14.78
CA LEU A 100 -12.88 21.47 13.99
C LEU A 100 -14.31 21.91 13.69
N TYR A 101 -15.19 20.99 13.31
CA TYR A 101 -16.52 21.34 12.79
C TYR A 101 -17.62 21.36 13.86
N TYR A 102 -17.47 20.60 14.94
CA TYR A 102 -18.54 20.44 15.94
C TYR A 102 -18.17 20.93 17.34
N LYS A 103 -16.88 20.91 17.72
CA LYS A 103 -16.48 21.21 19.10
C LYS A 103 -15.77 22.54 19.30
N LEU A 104 -15.23 23.19 18.26
CA LEU A 104 -14.66 24.54 18.40
C LEU A 104 -15.80 25.59 18.38
N PRO A 105 -16.15 26.20 19.52
CA PRO A 105 -17.17 27.25 19.56
C PRO A 105 -16.57 28.59 19.13
N LEU A 106 -17.43 29.47 18.62
CA LEU A 106 -17.03 30.76 18.10
C LEU A 106 -17.50 31.89 19.00
N LYS A 107 -16.57 32.80 19.28
CA LYS A 107 -16.91 34.15 19.70
C LYS A 107 -17.39 34.89 18.44
N ASP A 108 -18.62 35.39 18.48
CA ASP A 108 -19.18 36.35 17.52
C ASP A 108 -19.54 35.84 16.10
N GLY A 109 -20.00 34.59 15.96
CA GLY A 109 -20.71 34.12 14.75
C GLY A 109 -19.88 33.92 13.47
N LYS A 110 -18.57 34.18 13.49
CA LYS A 110 -17.62 33.74 12.44
C LYS A 110 -17.34 32.25 12.61
N LYS A 111 -16.90 31.49 11.59
CA LYS A 111 -16.47 30.07 11.73
C LYS A 111 -15.04 29.96 12.28
N ALA A 112 -14.77 28.96 13.12
CA ALA A 112 -13.46 28.74 13.73
C ALA A 112 -12.53 28.28 12.62
N TYR A 113 -11.64 29.18 12.20
CA TYR A 113 -10.74 28.92 11.09
C TYR A 113 -9.38 28.55 11.67
N TYR A 114 -8.99 27.29 11.46
CA TYR A 114 -7.62 26.86 11.72
C TYR A 114 -6.84 26.90 10.42
N ASP A 115 -5.87 27.81 10.32
CA ASP A 115 -5.09 28.10 9.11
C ASP A 115 -4.37 26.89 8.47
N TYR A 116 -4.21 25.81 9.22
CA TYR A 116 -3.55 24.58 8.77
C TYR A 116 -4.52 23.40 8.60
N ALA A 117 -5.84 23.61 8.78
CA ALA A 117 -6.84 22.53 8.71
C ALA A 117 -6.78 21.76 7.38
N SER A 118 -6.66 22.47 6.26
CA SER A 118 -6.51 21.88 4.93
C SER A 118 -5.25 20.99 4.85
N LEU A 119 -4.13 21.45 5.40
CA LEU A 119 -2.88 20.70 5.38
C LEU A 119 -2.96 19.40 6.18
N TRP A 120 -3.66 19.41 7.33
CA TRP A 120 -3.89 18.21 8.13
C TRP A 120 -4.84 17.22 7.46
N HIS A 121 -5.82 17.69 6.69
CA HIS A 121 -6.67 16.80 5.89
C HIS A 121 -5.88 16.12 4.78
N ILE A 122 -5.01 16.85 4.07
CA ILE A 122 -4.12 16.26 3.07
C ILE A 122 -3.18 15.23 3.72
N TYR A 123 -2.58 15.56 4.88
CA TYR A 123 -1.75 14.61 5.63
C TYR A 123 -2.49 13.31 5.94
N ALA A 124 -3.73 13.42 6.42
CA ALA A 124 -4.55 12.27 6.75
C ALA A 124 -4.82 11.40 5.52
N PHE A 125 -5.23 12.00 4.40
CA PHE A 125 -5.48 11.23 3.17
C PHE A 125 -4.22 10.54 2.63
N LEU A 126 -3.07 11.22 2.65
CA LEU A 126 -1.79 10.62 2.24
C LEU A 126 -1.37 9.49 3.18
N SER A 127 -1.57 9.67 4.48
CA SER A 127 -1.29 8.63 5.49
C SER A 127 -2.18 7.40 5.27
N LEU A 128 -3.48 7.61 5.07
CA LEU A 128 -4.42 6.53 4.79
C LEU A 128 -4.05 5.79 3.50
N ASN A 129 -3.66 6.51 2.46
CA ASN A 129 -3.21 5.91 1.21
C ASN A 129 -1.94 5.07 1.39
N SER A 130 -0.96 5.58 2.13
CA SER A 130 0.31 4.87 2.36
C SER A 130 0.12 3.60 3.17
N TRP A 131 -0.60 3.66 4.30
CA TRP A 131 -0.82 2.46 5.12
C TRP A 131 -1.74 1.44 4.45
N PHE A 132 -2.66 1.88 3.58
CA PHE A 132 -3.43 0.98 2.74
C PHE A 132 -2.54 0.21 1.78
N TRP A 133 -1.69 0.90 1.01
CA TRP A 133 -0.78 0.24 0.06
C TRP A 133 0.25 -0.65 0.76
N SER A 134 0.74 -0.26 1.94
CA SER A 134 1.59 -1.10 2.78
C SER A 134 0.89 -2.39 3.20
N ALA A 135 -0.36 -2.32 3.68
CA ALA A 135 -1.13 -3.52 4.04
C ALA A 135 -1.37 -4.43 2.81
N VAL A 136 -1.64 -3.84 1.64
CA VAL A 136 -1.82 -4.58 0.39
C VAL A 136 -0.52 -5.26 -0.06
N PHE A 137 0.60 -4.55 -0.04
CA PHE A 137 1.92 -5.08 -0.42
C PHE A 137 2.36 -6.24 0.47
N HIS A 138 2.28 -6.09 1.80
CA HIS A 138 2.62 -7.16 2.74
C HIS A 138 1.65 -8.36 2.66
N SER A 139 0.44 -8.15 2.14
CA SER A 139 -0.49 -9.25 1.88
C SER A 139 -0.09 -10.06 0.66
N ARG A 140 0.24 -9.37 -0.43
CA ARG A 140 0.68 -9.95 -1.69
C ARG A 140 1.68 -9.02 -2.35
N ASP A 141 2.92 -9.46 -2.34
CA ASP A 141 4.05 -8.78 -2.92
C ASP A 141 4.19 -9.15 -4.40
N VAL A 142 3.77 -8.22 -5.26
CA VAL A 142 3.96 -8.19 -6.72
C VAL A 142 4.47 -6.81 -7.15
N ASP A 143 5.11 -6.72 -8.32
CA ASP A 143 5.74 -5.48 -8.84
C ASP A 143 4.84 -4.24 -8.73
N LEU A 144 3.53 -4.39 -9.00
CA LEU A 144 2.58 -3.29 -8.92
C LEU A 144 2.38 -2.80 -7.48
N THR A 145 2.15 -3.72 -6.53
CA THR A 145 1.90 -3.37 -5.13
C THR A 145 3.17 -2.83 -4.47
N GLU A 146 4.33 -3.36 -4.86
CA GLU A 146 5.63 -2.89 -4.41
C GLU A 146 5.84 -1.42 -4.82
N LYS A 147 5.66 -1.11 -6.11
CA LYS A 147 5.77 0.26 -6.61
C LYS A 147 4.82 1.23 -5.93
N LEU A 148 3.57 0.81 -5.67
CA LEU A 148 2.57 1.65 -5.03
C LEU A 148 2.87 1.88 -3.55
N ASP A 149 3.34 0.87 -2.83
CA ASP A 149 3.77 1.01 -1.43
C ASP A 149 4.93 2.01 -1.32
N TYR A 150 6.02 1.79 -2.05
CA TYR A 150 7.17 2.69 -2.03
C TYR A 150 6.82 4.11 -2.48
N SER A 151 6.05 4.27 -3.55
CA SER A 151 5.65 5.59 -4.04
C SER A 151 4.79 6.33 -3.01
N SER A 152 3.82 5.65 -2.40
CA SER A 152 2.94 6.25 -1.40
C SER A 152 3.70 6.63 -0.11
N ALA A 153 4.66 5.81 0.33
CA ALA A 153 5.52 6.09 1.47
C ALA A 153 6.41 7.33 1.22
N VAL A 154 7.01 7.43 0.03
CA VAL A 154 7.82 8.61 -0.37
C VAL A 154 6.98 9.88 -0.40
N VAL A 155 5.76 9.83 -0.96
CA VAL A 155 4.85 10.97 -0.98
C VAL A 155 4.46 11.39 0.43
N LEU A 156 4.12 10.43 1.31
CA LEU A 156 3.80 10.72 2.70
C LEU A 156 4.98 11.37 3.44
N LEU A 157 6.19 10.83 3.30
CA LEU A 157 7.40 11.38 3.94
C LEU A 157 7.71 12.79 3.44
N GLY A 158 7.67 13.00 2.12
CA GLY A 158 7.89 14.30 1.51
C GLY A 158 6.88 15.35 1.97
N TYR A 159 5.60 14.98 2.01
CA TYR A 159 4.55 15.86 2.53
C TYR A 159 4.68 16.13 4.02
N SER A 160 5.10 15.13 4.81
CA SER A 160 5.36 15.28 6.25
C SER A 160 6.47 16.29 6.51
N LEU A 161 7.53 16.29 5.69
CA LEU A 161 8.61 17.28 5.77
C LEU A 161 8.09 18.69 5.46
N ILE A 162 7.30 18.86 4.39
CA ILE A 162 6.67 20.14 4.05
C ILE A 162 5.83 20.64 5.23
N LEU A 163 4.95 19.78 5.75
CA LEU A 163 4.07 20.12 6.86
C LEU A 163 4.86 20.50 8.11
N ALA A 164 5.93 19.76 8.43
CA ALA A 164 6.81 20.04 9.57
C ALA A 164 7.46 21.42 9.45
N ILE A 165 7.99 21.78 8.28
CA ILE A 165 8.59 23.11 8.03
C ILE A 165 7.53 24.19 8.19
N LEU A 166 6.40 24.10 7.47
CA LEU A 166 5.35 25.13 7.51
C LEU A 166 4.81 25.32 8.94
N ARG A 167 4.64 24.23 9.68
CA ARG A 167 4.09 24.26 11.04
C ARG A 167 5.09 24.76 12.09
N SER A 168 6.38 24.44 11.94
CA SER A 168 7.44 24.83 12.88
C SER A 168 7.80 26.30 12.75
N PHE A 169 7.86 26.83 11.52
CA PHE A 169 8.11 28.24 11.26
C PHE A 169 6.82 29.09 11.25
N ASN A 170 5.67 28.48 11.55
CA ASN A 170 4.35 29.12 11.57
C ASN A 170 4.06 29.96 10.31
N VAL A 171 4.33 29.37 9.13
CA VAL A 171 4.16 30.03 7.84
C VAL A 171 2.68 30.11 7.48
N ARG A 172 2.13 31.33 7.47
CA ARG A 172 0.73 31.61 7.14
C ARG A 172 0.53 32.25 5.78
N ASP A 173 1.56 32.93 5.28
CA ASP A 173 1.54 33.54 3.96
C ASP A 173 1.52 32.47 2.86
N GLU A 174 0.56 32.56 1.95
CA GLU A 174 0.32 31.57 0.90
C GLU A 174 1.46 31.55 -0.13
N ALA A 175 2.05 32.70 -0.45
CA ALA A 175 3.19 32.75 -1.37
C ALA A 175 4.39 32.01 -0.78
N THR A 176 4.70 32.25 0.49
CA THR A 176 5.78 31.56 1.22
C THR A 176 5.51 30.06 1.32
N ARG A 177 4.26 29.63 1.58
CA ARG A 177 3.87 28.21 1.58
C ARG A 177 4.19 27.54 0.25
N VAL A 178 3.83 28.18 -0.87
CA VAL A 178 4.12 27.67 -2.22
C VAL A 178 5.62 27.65 -2.49
N MET A 179 6.35 28.73 -2.17
CA MET A 179 7.79 28.83 -2.36
C MET A 179 8.57 27.73 -1.64
N VAL A 180 8.18 27.39 -0.41
CA VAL A 180 8.83 26.32 0.37
C VAL A 180 8.41 24.93 -0.13
N SER A 181 7.13 24.74 -0.46
CA SER A 181 6.60 23.43 -0.83
C SER A 181 6.99 22.99 -2.24
N ALA A 182 7.02 23.91 -3.21
CA ALA A 182 7.29 23.61 -4.61
C ALA A 182 8.60 22.83 -4.88
N PRO A 183 9.78 23.24 -4.36
CA PRO A 183 11.01 22.48 -4.59
C PRO A 183 10.97 21.09 -3.95
N LEU A 184 10.34 20.95 -2.78
CA LEU A 184 10.19 19.65 -2.11
C LEU A 184 9.23 18.73 -2.87
N ILE A 185 8.12 19.27 -3.39
CA ILE A 185 7.19 18.52 -4.25
C ILE A 185 7.90 18.07 -5.53
N ALA A 186 8.67 18.95 -6.17
CA ALA A 186 9.42 18.60 -7.38
C ALA A 186 10.44 17.47 -7.11
N PHE A 187 11.14 17.53 -5.98
CA PHE A 187 12.04 16.47 -5.54
C PHE A 187 11.31 15.14 -5.33
N VAL A 188 10.18 15.16 -4.60
CA VAL A 188 9.35 13.97 -4.34
C VAL A 188 8.85 13.35 -5.64
N ILE A 189 8.31 14.16 -6.57
CA ILE A 189 7.83 13.67 -7.87
C ILE A 189 8.96 13.02 -8.65
N THR A 190 10.12 13.68 -8.71
CA THR A 190 11.30 13.14 -9.42
C THR A 190 11.75 11.82 -8.80
N HIS A 191 11.74 11.72 -7.46
CA HIS A 191 12.12 10.50 -6.76
C HIS A 191 11.12 9.36 -6.98
N VAL A 192 9.82 9.65 -6.95
CA VAL A 192 8.77 8.67 -7.29
C VAL A 192 8.93 8.19 -8.73
N MET A 193 9.18 9.09 -9.69
CA MET A 193 9.47 8.70 -11.08
C MET A 193 10.71 7.82 -11.16
N TYR A 194 11.80 8.18 -10.48
CA TYR A 194 13.02 7.40 -10.44
C TYR A 194 12.76 5.96 -9.96
N ILE A 195 12.05 5.78 -8.85
CA ILE A 195 11.69 4.48 -8.26
C ILE A 195 10.81 3.65 -9.22
N ASN A 196 9.91 4.29 -9.98
CA ASN A 196 8.99 3.55 -10.85
C ASN A 196 9.62 3.12 -12.19
N PHE A 197 10.55 3.91 -12.72
CA PHE A 197 11.15 3.73 -14.06
C PHE A 197 12.53 3.08 -14.05
N TYR A 198 13.32 3.23 -12.98
CA TYR A 198 14.61 2.57 -12.84
C TYR A 198 14.47 1.29 -12.03
N LYS A 199 15.25 0.26 -12.36
CA LYS A 199 15.24 -1.01 -11.64
C LYS A 199 15.57 -0.77 -10.17
N LEU A 200 14.59 -1.06 -9.32
CA LEU A 200 14.80 -1.30 -7.89
C LEU A 200 15.43 -2.69 -7.77
N ASP A 201 16.75 -2.75 -7.61
CA ASP A 201 17.38 -3.94 -7.04
C ASP A 201 17.46 -3.72 -5.53
N TYR A 202 16.74 -4.53 -4.76
CA TYR A 202 16.79 -4.56 -3.29
C TYR A 202 17.64 -5.73 -2.78
#